data_AF-A0AAX6MKM8-F1
#
_entry.id   AF-A0AAX6MKM8-F1
#
_cell.length_a   1.000
_cell.length_b   1.000
_cell.length_c   1.000
_cell.angle_alpha   90.00
_cell.angle_beta   90.00
_cell.angle_gamma   90.00
#
_symmetry.space_group_name_H-M   'P 1'
#
loop_
_entity.id
_entity.type
_entity.pdbx_description
1 polymer ?
#
loop_
_entity_poly.entity_id
_entity_poly.type
_entity_poly.pdbx_seq_one_letter_code
_entity_poly.pdbx_strand_id
1 'polypeptide(L)'
;MVDRLRYSHEQLEQYFDRIALPKQNRLFSVATISDDDKLNYLALLNKHNIVRIPFENLTQHYSWHRTVNVRPQHLFNKIVPPPSRRGGYCMEANSLFHTVLLSLGFQVYMAGARVYSKNIGKYGGFSHCVNIVIIGNDRYMVDVGFGANGPTAPAPLHHNEPRVHIKGTDASMRFVHEPIPQQVDQGQKVWIYQHQISSDAEWIPMYCFVDIEFLLEDIRGMNLSPWKSPSSWFTQKVVLSRFTTNAEGDVDEPAFMSDKAVAEGKIDGALILFQDTLKWRREGQTVQIAKFETEEQRLDAMKKYFGIEFDEEDREAIRGTTSELSQVAFTI
;
A
#
# COMPACT_ATOMS: atom_id res chain seq x y z
N MET A 1 23.06 18.46 -10.68
CA MET A 1 22.05 17.43 -10.39
C MET A 1 20.78 18.15 -9.98
N VAL A 2 19.64 17.83 -10.60
CA VAL A 2 18.35 18.39 -10.15
C VAL A 2 18.09 17.86 -8.75
N ASP A 3 17.85 18.74 -7.78
CA ASP A 3 17.64 18.38 -6.40
C ASP A 3 16.33 17.57 -6.27
N ARG A 4 16.43 16.29 -5.90
CA ARG A 4 15.25 15.47 -5.63
C ARG A 4 14.67 15.95 -4.31
N LEU A 5 13.38 16.26 -4.27
CA LEU A 5 12.73 16.76 -3.06
C LEU A 5 12.92 15.76 -1.91
N ARG A 6 13.42 16.26 -0.77
CA ARG A 6 13.58 15.53 0.48
C ARG A 6 12.78 16.22 1.57
N TYR A 7 12.26 15.42 2.50
CA TYR A 7 11.62 15.90 3.70
C TYR A 7 12.65 16.45 4.68
N SER A 8 12.28 17.55 5.35
CA SER A 8 13.07 18.12 6.44
C SER A 8 13.10 17.18 7.65
N HIS A 9 13.99 17.47 8.60
CA HIS A 9 14.02 16.77 9.89
C HIS A 9 12.66 16.81 10.61
N GLU A 10 11.99 17.98 10.61
CA GLU A 10 10.67 18.16 11.21
C GLU A 10 9.60 17.31 10.52
N GLN A 11 9.62 17.24 9.18
CA GLN A 11 8.71 16.39 8.42
C GLN A 11 8.96 14.90 8.71
N LEU A 12 10.22 14.48 8.83
CA LEU A 12 10.56 13.11 9.21
C LEU A 12 10.06 12.77 10.63
N GLU A 13 10.20 13.69 11.58
CA GLU A 13 9.67 13.51 12.94
C GLU A 13 8.15 13.31 12.95
N GLN A 14 7.42 14.15 12.20
CA GLN A 14 5.97 13.99 12.03
C GLN A 14 5.60 12.67 11.32
N TYR A 15 6.39 12.23 10.34
CA TYR A 15 6.20 10.95 9.68
C TYR A 15 6.41 9.78 10.67
N PHE A 16 7.46 9.83 11.50
CA PHE A 16 7.71 8.83 12.53
C PHE A 16 6.58 8.78 13.56
N ASP A 17 6.02 9.93 13.94
CA ASP A 17 4.80 9.98 14.76
C ASP A 17 3.59 9.37 14.02
N ARG A 18 3.43 9.65 12.72
CA ARG A 18 2.32 9.09 11.92
C ARG A 18 2.34 7.58 11.89
N ILE A 19 3.50 6.96 11.74
CA ILE A 19 3.68 5.50 11.68
C ILE A 19 3.90 4.85 13.06
N ALA A 20 3.77 5.62 14.14
CA ALA A 20 4.00 5.17 15.51
C ALA A 20 5.39 4.53 15.73
N LEU A 21 6.44 5.09 15.11
CA LEU A 21 7.82 4.64 15.31
C LEU A 21 8.33 5.17 16.67
N PRO A 22 8.75 4.30 17.61
CA PRO A 22 9.25 4.72 18.92
C PRO A 22 10.47 5.65 18.82
N LYS A 23 10.56 6.65 19.68
CA LYS A 23 11.62 7.69 19.63
C LYS A 23 13.04 7.11 19.65
N GLN A 24 13.26 6.06 20.44
CA GLN A 24 14.55 5.37 20.55
C GLN A 24 14.99 4.65 19.27
N ASN A 25 14.06 4.38 18.35
CA ASN A 25 14.33 3.70 17.09
C ASN A 25 14.46 4.67 15.90
N ARG A 26 14.32 5.99 16.11
CA ARG A 26 14.32 6.98 15.03
C ARG A 26 15.75 7.26 14.56
N LEU A 27 16.00 7.01 13.28
CA LEU A 27 17.20 7.46 12.58
C LEU A 27 16.80 8.47 11.52
N PHE A 28 17.51 9.60 11.46
CA PHE A 28 17.30 10.65 10.45
C PHE A 28 18.28 10.55 9.27
N SER A 29 19.24 9.64 9.35
CA SER A 29 20.16 9.32 8.27
C SER A 29 20.67 7.89 8.44
N VAL A 30 20.80 7.17 7.33
CA VAL A 30 21.38 5.82 7.30
C VAL A 30 22.81 5.80 6.76
N ALA A 31 23.41 6.96 6.52
CA ALA A 31 24.71 7.07 5.86
C ALA A 31 25.87 6.43 6.64
N THR A 32 25.77 6.38 7.98
CA THR A 32 26.86 5.95 8.87
C THR A 32 26.67 4.58 9.50
N ILE A 33 25.55 3.90 9.23
CA ILE A 33 25.25 2.59 9.80
C ILE A 33 25.64 1.46 8.84
N SER A 34 25.80 0.24 9.38
CA SER A 34 26.15 -0.94 8.59
C SER A 34 25.04 -1.32 7.60
N ASP A 35 25.36 -2.09 6.58
CA ASP A 35 24.37 -2.55 5.60
C ASP A 35 23.30 -3.45 6.23
N ASP A 36 23.66 -4.28 7.21
CA ASP A 36 22.71 -5.07 7.99
C ASP A 36 21.75 -4.18 8.80
N ASP A 37 22.27 -3.11 9.43
CA ASP A 37 21.45 -2.15 10.16
C ASP A 37 20.52 -1.36 9.22
N LYS A 38 20.97 -1.02 8.01
CA LYS A 38 20.12 -0.39 6.97
C LYS A 38 18.96 -1.30 6.61
N LEU A 39 19.21 -2.59 6.39
CA LEU A 39 18.16 -3.54 6.03
C LEU A 39 17.17 -3.74 7.19
N ASN A 40 17.67 -3.87 8.42
CA ASN A 40 16.82 -3.97 9.62
C ASN A 40 15.96 -2.72 9.80
N TYR A 41 16.53 -1.53 9.62
CA TYR A 41 15.80 -0.27 9.71
C TYR A 41 14.77 -0.11 8.59
N LEU A 42 15.10 -0.52 7.36
CA LEU A 42 14.17 -0.54 6.23
C LEU A 42 12.98 -1.47 6.49
N ALA A 43 13.24 -2.66 7.07
CA ALA A 43 12.19 -3.60 7.46
C ALA A 43 11.30 -3.03 8.57
N LEU A 44 11.89 -2.36 9.55
CA LEU A 44 11.15 -1.68 10.62
C LEU A 44 10.24 -0.58 10.06
N LEU A 45 10.77 0.30 9.20
CA LEU A 45 9.99 1.36 8.56
C LEU A 45 8.85 0.80 7.70
N ASN A 46 9.12 -0.23 6.90
CA ASN A 46 8.11 -0.89 6.07
C ASN A 46 6.95 -1.41 6.94
N LYS A 47 7.27 -2.20 7.98
CA LYS A 47 6.27 -2.76 8.89
C LYS A 47 5.41 -1.67 9.54
N HIS A 48 6.04 -0.64 10.09
CA HIS A 48 5.31 0.47 10.72
C HIS A 48 4.41 1.20 9.71
N ASN A 49 4.90 1.43 8.48
CA ASN A 49 4.13 2.11 7.44
C ASN A 49 2.90 1.30 7.01
N ILE A 50 3.06 0.02 6.64
CA ILE A 50 1.95 -0.80 6.07
C ILE A 50 0.87 -1.18 7.08
N VAL A 51 1.21 -1.16 8.37
CA VAL A 51 0.24 -1.36 9.46
C VAL A 51 -0.54 -0.08 9.73
N ARG A 52 0.14 1.08 9.74
CA ARG A 52 -0.41 2.33 10.27
C ARG A 52 -1.02 3.26 9.21
N ILE A 53 -0.50 3.23 7.98
CA ILE A 53 -1.01 4.02 6.85
C ILE A 53 -1.80 3.06 5.95
N PRO A 54 -3.13 3.21 5.88
CA PRO A 54 -3.95 2.33 5.05
C PRO A 54 -3.73 2.60 3.56
N PHE A 55 -3.79 1.54 2.77
CA PHE A 55 -4.08 1.64 1.35
C PHE A 55 -5.54 2.06 1.19
N GLU A 56 -5.83 3.07 0.39
CA GLU A 56 -7.20 3.56 0.16
C GLU A 56 -7.32 4.37 -1.13
N ASN A 57 -8.50 4.41 -1.74
CA ASN A 57 -8.78 5.20 -2.94
C ASN A 57 -9.90 6.24 -2.74
N LEU A 58 -10.09 6.70 -1.50
CA LEU A 58 -11.24 7.49 -1.10
C LEU A 58 -11.18 8.91 -1.65
N THR A 59 -10.01 9.44 -2.02
CA THR A 59 -9.95 10.71 -2.76
C THR A 59 -10.77 10.67 -4.05
N GLN A 60 -10.94 9.51 -4.68
CA GLN A 60 -11.82 9.39 -5.85
C GLN A 60 -13.31 9.38 -5.52
N HIS A 61 -13.69 9.09 -4.27
CA HIS A 61 -15.09 8.81 -3.88
C HIS A 61 -15.67 9.85 -2.93
N TYR A 62 -14.88 10.32 -1.97
CA TYR A 62 -15.25 11.21 -0.86
C TYR A 62 -14.48 12.54 -0.90
N SER A 63 -14.12 13.04 -2.08
CA SER A 63 -13.54 14.39 -2.20
C SER A 63 -14.08 15.04 -3.47
N TRP A 64 -14.68 16.23 -3.39
CA TRP A 64 -15.29 16.84 -4.58
C TRP A 64 -14.33 17.08 -5.73
N HIS A 65 -13.10 17.48 -5.41
CA HIS A 65 -12.08 17.72 -6.42
C HIS A 65 -11.64 16.43 -7.13
N ARG A 66 -11.93 15.26 -6.54
CA ARG A 66 -11.55 13.91 -7.00
C ARG A 66 -10.18 13.87 -7.65
N THR A 67 -9.19 14.54 -7.04
CA THR A 67 -7.87 14.76 -7.65
C THR A 67 -6.81 14.06 -6.84
N VAL A 68 -6.25 13.00 -7.42
CA VAL A 68 -5.16 12.23 -6.82
C VAL A 68 -3.83 12.85 -7.24
N ASN A 69 -3.13 13.46 -6.29
CA ASN A 69 -1.89 14.21 -6.52
C ASN A 69 -0.70 13.53 -5.86
N VAL A 70 0.24 13.06 -6.69
CA VAL A 70 1.42 12.29 -6.24
C VAL A 70 2.64 13.17 -5.95
N ARG A 71 2.49 14.50 -5.84
CA ARG A 71 3.61 15.40 -5.51
C ARG A 71 4.03 15.21 -4.05
N PRO A 72 5.35 15.12 -3.75
CA PRO A 72 5.84 14.81 -2.41
C PRO A 72 5.27 15.66 -1.27
N GLN A 73 5.17 16.99 -1.45
CA GLN A 73 4.64 17.86 -0.40
C GLN A 73 3.13 17.68 -0.20
N HIS A 74 2.38 17.40 -1.26
CA HIS A 74 0.94 17.13 -1.14
C HIS A 74 0.72 15.80 -0.42
N LEU A 75 1.46 14.75 -0.81
CA LEU A 75 1.41 13.44 -0.15
C LEU A 75 1.73 13.54 1.34
N PHE A 76 2.75 14.33 1.70
CA PHE A 76 3.07 14.61 3.08
C PHE A 76 1.86 15.20 3.82
N ASN A 77 1.31 16.33 3.33
CA ASN A 77 0.18 17.01 3.97
C ASN A 77 -1.10 16.15 4.06
N LYS A 78 -1.34 15.29 3.07
CA LYS A 78 -2.48 14.36 3.05
C LYS A 78 -2.32 13.24 4.07
N ILE A 79 -1.16 12.58 4.09
CA ILE A 79 -1.00 11.28 4.76
C ILE A 79 -0.47 11.43 6.19
N VAL A 80 0.38 12.45 6.44
CA VAL A 80 1.21 12.51 7.65
C VAL A 80 0.58 13.35 8.78
N PRO A 81 0.46 14.69 8.66
CA PRO A 81 -0.04 15.50 9.76
C PRO A 81 -1.58 15.45 9.86
N PRO A 82 -2.13 15.78 11.04
CA PRO A 82 -3.54 16.16 11.14
C PRO A 82 -3.83 17.45 10.36
N PRO A 83 -5.10 17.70 9.97
CA PRO A 83 -6.28 16.89 10.29
C PRO A 83 -6.48 15.69 9.37
N SER A 84 -5.81 15.63 8.21
CA SER A 84 -6.12 14.61 7.19
C SER A 84 -5.74 13.21 7.64
N ARG A 85 -4.46 12.95 7.97
CA ARG A 85 -3.92 11.62 8.37
C ARG A 85 -4.43 10.46 7.50
N ARG A 86 -4.72 10.74 6.24
CA ARG A 86 -5.33 9.79 5.30
C ARG A 86 -4.33 8.72 4.87
N GLY A 87 -4.77 7.85 3.99
CA GLY A 87 -3.91 6.92 3.28
C GLY A 87 -3.70 7.36 1.84
N GLY A 88 -3.43 6.37 1.01
CA GLY A 88 -3.48 6.54 -0.44
C GLY A 88 -3.30 5.20 -1.13
N TYR A 89 -3.62 5.16 -2.41
CA TYR A 89 -3.41 3.94 -3.19
C TYR A 89 -1.94 3.82 -3.61
N CYS A 90 -1.63 2.87 -4.50
CA CYS A 90 -0.27 2.51 -4.84
C CYS A 90 0.65 3.67 -5.20
N MET A 91 0.20 4.59 -6.07
CA MET A 91 1.03 5.70 -6.51
C MET A 91 1.32 6.70 -5.38
N GLU A 92 0.39 6.87 -4.44
CA GLU A 92 0.54 7.81 -3.33
C GLU A 92 1.39 7.21 -2.21
N ALA A 93 1.07 5.98 -1.81
CA ALA A 93 1.76 5.28 -0.73
C ALA A 93 3.24 5.02 -1.07
N ASN A 94 3.51 4.49 -2.27
CA ASN A 94 4.90 4.21 -2.68
C ASN A 94 5.70 5.48 -2.96
N SER A 95 5.07 6.57 -3.47
CA SER A 95 5.78 7.85 -3.65
C SER A 95 6.07 8.58 -2.34
N LEU A 96 5.15 8.56 -1.36
CA LEU A 96 5.45 9.09 -0.02
C LEU A 96 6.64 8.34 0.60
N PHE A 97 6.57 7.01 0.58
CA PHE A 97 7.62 6.17 1.15
C PHE A 97 8.94 6.34 0.40
N HIS A 98 8.91 6.50 -0.92
CA HIS A 98 10.09 6.84 -1.73
C HIS A 98 10.78 8.11 -1.24
N THR A 99 10.01 9.19 -1.05
CA THR A 99 10.56 10.46 -0.55
C THR A 99 11.11 10.32 0.87
N VAL A 100 10.44 9.58 1.75
CA VAL A 100 10.98 9.26 3.09
C VAL A 100 12.33 8.57 2.98
N LEU A 101 12.44 7.50 2.19
CA LEU A 101 13.68 6.74 2.02
C LEU A 101 14.83 7.61 1.46
N LEU A 102 14.55 8.42 0.44
CA LEU A 102 15.53 9.39 -0.09
C LEU A 102 16.00 10.38 0.98
N SER A 103 15.07 10.86 1.81
CA SER A 103 15.36 11.84 2.88
C SER A 103 16.24 11.24 3.97
N LEU A 104 16.07 9.95 4.25
CA LEU A 104 16.90 9.18 5.19
C LEU A 104 18.26 8.78 4.60
N GLY A 105 18.51 9.01 3.32
CA GLY A 105 19.77 8.71 2.66
C GLY A 105 19.90 7.29 2.12
N PHE A 106 18.79 6.56 1.98
CA PHE A 106 18.81 5.31 1.22
C PHE A 106 19.07 5.58 -0.27
N GLN A 107 19.84 4.70 -0.91
CA GLN A 107 19.92 4.65 -2.36
C GLN A 107 18.67 3.93 -2.89
N VAL A 108 17.72 4.67 -3.43
CA VAL A 108 16.42 4.14 -3.86
C VAL A 108 15.95 4.78 -5.15
N TYR A 109 15.32 3.99 -6.01
CA TYR A 109 14.58 4.45 -7.19
C TYR A 109 13.19 3.80 -7.25
N MET A 110 12.28 4.38 -8.03
CA MET A 110 10.98 3.79 -8.29
C MET A 110 11.01 3.00 -9.61
N ALA A 111 10.18 1.97 -9.72
CA ALA A 111 10.01 1.19 -10.94
C ALA A 111 8.53 1.04 -11.29
N GLY A 112 8.20 1.12 -12.57
CA GLY A 112 6.85 0.91 -13.08
C GLY A 112 6.45 -0.56 -13.09
N ALA A 113 5.23 -0.85 -12.65
CA ALA A 113 4.68 -2.20 -12.54
C ALA A 113 3.33 -2.35 -13.26
N ARG A 114 3.07 -3.57 -13.75
CA ARG A 114 1.83 -4.00 -14.38
C ARG A 114 1.13 -4.99 -13.46
N VAL A 115 -0.10 -4.68 -13.08
CA VAL A 115 -0.90 -5.59 -12.25
C VAL A 115 -1.40 -6.75 -13.12
N TYR A 116 -1.34 -7.97 -12.58
CA TYR A 116 -1.92 -9.14 -13.20
C TYR A 116 -3.41 -9.22 -12.91
N SER A 117 -4.23 -9.38 -13.95
CA SER A 117 -5.67 -9.62 -13.80
C SER A 117 -5.94 -11.11 -13.86
N LYS A 118 -6.26 -11.74 -12.72
CA LYS A 118 -6.65 -13.16 -12.67
C LYS A 118 -7.90 -13.43 -13.51
N ASN A 119 -8.85 -12.50 -13.55
CA ASN A 119 -10.10 -12.66 -14.30
C ASN A 119 -9.88 -12.71 -15.83
N ILE A 120 -8.86 -12.01 -16.33
CA ILE A 120 -8.58 -11.90 -17.77
C ILE A 120 -7.37 -12.78 -18.17
N GLY A 121 -6.58 -13.25 -17.20
CA GLY A 121 -5.40 -14.08 -17.42
C GLY A 121 -4.22 -13.32 -18.05
N LYS A 122 -4.11 -12.00 -17.82
CA LYS A 122 -3.05 -11.17 -18.42
C LYS A 122 -2.66 -9.96 -17.58
N TYR A 123 -1.46 -9.44 -17.81
CA TYR A 123 -1.00 -8.16 -17.26
C TYR A 123 -1.63 -6.94 -17.93
N GLY A 124 -1.87 -5.88 -17.15
CA GLY A 124 -2.33 -4.58 -17.66
C GLY A 124 -1.22 -3.67 -18.20
N GLY A 125 -1.57 -2.38 -18.33
CA GLY A 125 -0.60 -1.30 -18.52
C GLY A 125 0.22 -1.02 -17.25
N PHE A 126 1.12 -0.03 -17.30
CA PHE A 126 1.80 0.47 -16.11
C PHE A 126 0.79 1.22 -15.23
N SER A 127 0.32 0.55 -14.17
CA SER A 127 -0.74 1.02 -13.27
C SER A 127 -0.41 0.79 -11.80
N HIS A 128 0.80 0.35 -11.49
CA HIS A 128 1.35 0.17 -10.16
C HIS A 128 2.82 0.61 -10.16
N CYS A 129 3.41 0.87 -9.01
CA CYS A 129 4.82 1.19 -8.87
C CYS A 129 5.39 0.58 -7.60
N VAL A 130 6.70 0.35 -7.59
CA VAL A 130 7.43 -0.20 -6.44
C VAL A 130 8.70 0.63 -6.18
N ASN A 131 9.27 0.49 -4.98
CA ASN A 131 10.58 1.04 -4.66
C ASN A 131 11.65 -0.05 -4.75
N ILE A 132 12.79 0.26 -5.35
CA ILE A 132 13.97 -0.61 -5.36
C ILE A 132 15.06 0.07 -4.54
N VAL A 133 15.41 -0.53 -3.40
CA VAL A 133 16.44 -0.04 -2.48
C VAL A 133 17.72 -0.83 -2.68
N ILE A 134 18.84 -0.12 -2.84
CA ILE A 134 20.18 -0.69 -2.99
C ILE A 134 20.88 -0.58 -1.63
N ILE A 135 21.34 -1.71 -1.10
CA ILE A 135 22.12 -1.79 0.15
C ILE A 135 23.32 -2.69 -0.15
N GLY A 136 24.54 -2.15 -0.03
CA GLY A 136 25.74 -2.83 -0.50
C GLY A 136 25.64 -3.16 -2.00
N ASN A 137 25.77 -4.45 -2.33
CA ASN A 137 25.62 -4.96 -3.70
C ASN A 137 24.22 -5.55 -3.98
N ASP A 138 23.35 -5.59 -2.98
CA ASP A 138 22.05 -6.24 -3.05
C ASP A 138 20.93 -5.25 -3.34
N ARG A 139 19.85 -5.76 -3.94
CA ARG A 139 18.68 -4.98 -4.32
C ARG A 139 17.44 -5.56 -3.69
N TYR A 140 16.68 -4.70 -3.03
CA TYR A 140 15.48 -5.05 -2.29
C TYR A 140 14.28 -4.33 -2.88
N MET A 141 13.27 -5.08 -3.30
CA MET A 141 11.97 -4.53 -3.67
C MET A 141 11.19 -4.24 -2.38
N VAL A 142 10.67 -3.01 -2.30
CA VAL A 142 9.81 -2.54 -1.24
C VAL A 142 8.53 -1.98 -1.84
N ASP A 143 7.40 -2.50 -1.39
CA ASP A 143 6.09 -2.08 -1.83
C ASP A 143 5.17 -1.92 -0.62
N VAL A 144 4.79 -0.68 -0.35
CA VAL A 144 3.86 -0.33 0.74
C VAL A 144 2.47 0.03 0.21
N GLY A 145 2.23 -0.19 -1.09
CA GLY A 145 1.08 0.35 -1.81
C GLY A 145 0.25 -0.67 -2.57
N PHE A 146 0.49 -1.98 -2.44
CA PHE A 146 -0.30 -3.00 -3.15
C PHE A 146 -1.57 -3.45 -2.39
N GLY A 147 -1.68 -3.12 -1.10
CA GLY A 147 -2.77 -3.54 -0.23
C GLY A 147 -2.51 -4.89 0.45
N ALA A 148 -3.57 -5.61 0.82
CA ALA A 148 -3.48 -6.77 1.73
C ALA A 148 -2.66 -7.97 1.24
N ASN A 149 -2.43 -8.11 -0.07
CA ASN A 149 -1.56 -9.15 -0.65
C ASN A 149 -0.17 -8.61 -1.00
N GLY A 150 0.16 -7.39 -0.56
CA GLY A 150 1.47 -6.80 -0.76
C GLY A 150 2.56 -7.48 0.08
N PRO A 151 3.82 -7.41 -0.33
CA PRO A 151 4.97 -7.79 0.49
C PRO A 151 4.94 -7.11 1.87
N THR A 152 5.30 -7.85 2.92
CA THR A 152 5.25 -7.39 4.33
C THR A 152 6.61 -6.97 4.89
N ALA A 153 7.66 -7.09 4.06
CA ALA A 153 9.02 -6.73 4.38
C ALA A 153 9.80 -6.45 3.08
N PRO A 154 10.93 -5.72 3.15
CA PRO A 154 11.87 -5.60 2.04
C PRO A 154 12.29 -6.98 1.56
N ALA A 155 12.19 -7.20 0.26
CA ALA A 155 12.37 -8.52 -0.32
C ALA A 155 13.50 -8.48 -1.36
N PRO A 156 14.59 -9.24 -1.16
CA PRO A 156 15.71 -9.24 -2.11
C PRO A 156 15.27 -9.79 -3.47
N LEU A 157 15.81 -9.21 -4.53
CA LEU A 157 15.52 -9.58 -5.92
C LEU A 157 16.29 -10.83 -6.34
N HIS A 158 15.90 -11.97 -5.77
CA HIS A 158 16.44 -13.28 -6.13
C HIS A 158 15.40 -14.09 -6.92
N HIS A 159 15.87 -14.73 -7.98
CA HIS A 159 15.00 -15.56 -8.82
C HIS A 159 14.61 -16.84 -8.08
N ASN A 160 13.31 -17.07 -7.97
CA ASN A 160 12.69 -18.29 -7.46
C ASN A 160 13.15 -18.68 -6.06
N GLU A 161 13.21 -17.72 -5.15
CA GLU A 161 13.49 -17.95 -3.72
C GLU A 161 12.23 -17.65 -2.89
N PRO A 162 11.41 -18.67 -2.55
CA PRO A 162 10.24 -18.51 -1.70
C PRO A 162 10.57 -17.98 -0.31
N ARG A 163 9.72 -17.09 0.19
CA ARG A 163 9.81 -16.48 1.52
C ARG A 163 8.44 -16.49 2.16
N VAL A 164 8.40 -16.67 3.48
CA VAL A 164 7.16 -16.55 4.24
C VAL A 164 6.59 -15.13 4.08
N HIS A 165 5.30 -15.04 3.74
CA HIS A 165 4.61 -13.76 3.58
C HIS A 165 4.17 -13.18 4.92
N ILE A 166 3.53 -13.99 5.78
CA ILE A 166 3.18 -13.63 7.15
C ILE A 166 3.65 -14.75 8.08
N LYS A 167 4.48 -14.40 9.08
CA LYS A 167 5.01 -15.37 10.02
C LYS A 167 3.88 -16.07 10.78
N GLY A 168 3.92 -17.40 10.83
CA GLY A 168 2.87 -18.21 11.47
C GLY A 168 1.72 -18.59 10.54
N THR A 169 1.82 -18.25 9.24
CA THR A 169 0.89 -18.71 8.20
C THR A 169 1.63 -19.53 7.14
N ASP A 170 0.89 -20.31 6.36
CA ASP A 170 1.43 -21.04 5.20
C ASP A 170 1.58 -20.15 3.95
N ALA A 171 1.18 -18.88 4.05
CA ALA A 171 1.26 -17.95 2.94
C ALA A 171 2.73 -17.62 2.64
N SER A 172 3.09 -17.73 1.36
CA SER A 172 4.43 -17.49 0.86
C SER A 172 4.42 -16.51 -0.31
N MET A 173 5.56 -15.89 -0.55
CA MET A 173 5.79 -14.99 -1.66
C MET A 173 7.13 -15.29 -2.33
N ARG A 174 7.28 -14.94 -3.60
CA ARG A 174 8.57 -15.02 -4.30
C ARG A 174 8.65 -14.01 -5.45
N PHE A 175 9.85 -13.83 -5.97
CA PHE A 175 10.04 -13.24 -7.29
C PHE A 175 10.50 -14.28 -8.30
N VAL A 176 9.99 -14.19 -9.52
CA VAL A 176 10.59 -14.87 -10.68
C VAL A 176 11.02 -13.82 -11.69
N HIS A 177 12.13 -14.08 -12.39
CA HIS A 177 12.73 -13.17 -13.36
C HIS A 177 12.61 -13.79 -14.76
N GLU A 178 11.47 -13.52 -15.40
CA GLU A 178 10.98 -14.23 -16.58
C GLU A 178 10.25 -13.25 -17.51
N PRO A 179 10.12 -13.55 -18.81
CA PRO A 179 9.25 -12.78 -19.69
C PRO A 179 7.77 -13.00 -19.32
N ILE A 180 6.92 -12.03 -19.64
CA ILE A 180 5.47 -12.19 -19.55
C ILE A 180 4.90 -12.69 -20.89
N PRO A 181 3.76 -13.43 -20.88
CA PRO A 181 3.20 -14.02 -22.10
C PRO A 181 2.87 -13.01 -23.21
N GLN A 182 2.61 -11.74 -22.88
CA GLN A 182 2.27 -10.72 -23.87
C GLN A 182 3.47 -10.11 -24.60
N GLN A 183 4.71 -10.39 -24.17
CA GLN A 183 5.90 -9.88 -24.87
C GLN A 183 6.18 -10.72 -26.12
N VAL A 184 6.44 -10.05 -27.25
CA VAL A 184 6.91 -10.74 -28.46
C VAL A 184 8.35 -11.23 -28.28
N ASP A 185 9.20 -10.38 -27.69
CA ASP A 185 10.58 -10.72 -27.36
C ASP A 185 10.65 -11.39 -25.97
N GLN A 186 10.68 -12.72 -25.95
CA GLN A 186 10.79 -13.53 -24.73
C GLN A 186 12.18 -13.45 -24.06
N GLY A 187 13.16 -12.77 -24.67
CA GLY A 187 14.43 -12.44 -24.03
C GLY A 187 14.31 -11.31 -23.00
N GLN A 188 13.27 -10.48 -23.10
CA GLN A 188 13.04 -9.35 -22.18
C GLN A 188 12.38 -9.82 -20.89
N LYS A 189 13.20 -10.08 -19.89
CA LYS A 189 12.73 -10.49 -18.57
C LYS A 189 12.24 -9.30 -17.75
N VAL A 190 11.24 -9.57 -16.92
CA VAL A 190 10.75 -8.67 -15.88
C VAL A 190 10.72 -9.42 -14.56
N TRP A 191 10.76 -8.70 -13.46
CA TRP A 191 10.54 -9.31 -12.14
C TRP A 191 9.05 -9.46 -11.92
N ILE A 192 8.61 -10.67 -11.56
CA ILE A 192 7.22 -11.01 -11.30
C ILE A 192 7.09 -11.37 -9.82
N TYR A 193 6.30 -10.57 -9.10
CA TYR A 193 5.89 -10.88 -7.73
C TYR A 193 4.77 -11.93 -7.77
N GLN A 194 4.99 -13.06 -7.10
CA GLN A 194 4.01 -14.13 -6.96
C GLN A 194 3.68 -14.36 -5.49
N HIS A 195 2.41 -14.67 -5.23
CA HIS A 195 1.88 -15.00 -3.92
C HIS A 195 1.27 -16.40 -3.95
N GLN A 196 1.46 -17.14 -2.87
CA GLN A 196 0.90 -18.46 -2.64
C GLN A 196 0.19 -18.42 -1.29
N ILE A 197 -1.11 -18.72 -1.25
CA ILE A 197 -1.90 -18.55 -0.01
C ILE A 197 -1.65 -19.66 1.02
N SER A 198 -1.23 -20.84 0.56
CA SER A 198 -0.89 -22.01 1.36
C SER A 198 0.12 -22.88 0.60
N SER A 199 0.79 -23.80 1.29
CA SER A 199 1.86 -24.62 0.70
C SER A 199 1.41 -25.53 -0.47
N ASP A 200 0.13 -25.89 -0.50
CA ASP A 200 -0.53 -26.72 -1.51
C ASP A 200 -1.20 -25.93 -2.65
N ALA A 201 -1.36 -24.61 -2.49
CA ALA A 201 -1.98 -23.77 -3.50
C ALA A 201 -1.04 -23.45 -4.66
N GLU A 202 -1.59 -23.04 -5.80
CA GLU A 202 -0.75 -22.56 -6.91
C GLU A 202 -0.12 -21.20 -6.61
N TRP A 203 1.06 -20.95 -7.19
CA TRP A 203 1.67 -19.62 -7.22
C TRP A 203 0.90 -18.71 -8.17
N ILE A 204 0.35 -17.62 -7.64
CA ILE A 204 -0.44 -16.66 -8.42
C ILE A 204 0.41 -15.41 -8.67
N PRO A 205 0.60 -14.99 -9.93
CA PRO A 205 1.22 -13.70 -10.21
C PRO A 205 0.32 -12.56 -9.75
N MET A 206 0.93 -11.59 -9.08
CA MET A 206 0.23 -10.41 -8.56
C MET A 206 0.52 -9.19 -9.43
N TYR A 207 1.80 -8.96 -9.74
CA TYR A 207 2.24 -7.94 -10.69
C TYR A 207 3.64 -8.27 -11.22
N CYS A 208 4.04 -7.62 -12.30
CA CYS A 208 5.42 -7.60 -12.77
C CYS A 208 5.95 -6.16 -12.83
N PHE A 209 7.25 -5.95 -12.68
CA PHE A 209 7.88 -4.63 -12.81
C PHE A 209 9.17 -4.71 -13.62
N VAL A 210 9.47 -3.61 -14.28
CA VAL A 210 10.71 -3.45 -15.04
C VAL A 210 11.84 -3.00 -14.13
N ASP A 211 13.05 -3.43 -14.43
CA ASP A 211 14.24 -3.04 -13.67
C ASP A 211 14.86 -1.76 -14.25
N ILE A 212 14.03 -0.73 -14.37
CA ILE A 212 14.37 0.58 -14.95
C ILE A 212 13.89 1.66 -13.97
N GLU A 213 14.74 2.66 -13.74
CA GLU A 213 14.39 3.81 -12.91
C GLU A 213 13.30 4.67 -13.56
N PHE A 214 12.23 4.88 -12.82
CA PHE A 214 11.13 5.79 -13.13
C PHE A 214 11.28 7.07 -12.31
N LEU A 215 11.07 8.19 -12.98
CA LEU A 215 11.01 9.51 -12.34
C LEU A 215 9.61 9.75 -11.77
N LEU A 216 9.48 10.75 -10.90
CA LEU A 216 8.16 11.14 -10.37
C LEU A 216 7.22 11.63 -11.46
N GLU A 217 7.76 12.17 -12.56
CA GLU A 217 7.03 12.53 -13.76
C GLU A 217 6.39 11.31 -14.45
N ASP A 218 7.11 10.18 -14.50
CA ASP A 218 6.57 8.91 -15.01
C ASP A 218 5.43 8.42 -14.12
N ILE A 219 5.63 8.45 -12.79
CA ILE A 219 4.60 8.10 -11.81
C ILE A 219 3.36 8.98 -11.97
N ARG A 220 3.54 10.29 -12.18
CA ARG A 220 2.44 11.22 -12.43
C ARG A 220 1.69 10.88 -13.73
N GLY A 221 2.40 10.49 -14.79
CA GLY A 221 1.81 10.01 -16.03
C GLY A 221 1.00 8.73 -15.82
N MET A 222 1.60 7.74 -15.15
CA MET A 222 0.96 6.46 -14.82
C MET A 222 -0.27 6.63 -13.94
N ASN A 223 -0.26 7.61 -13.02
CA ASN A 223 -1.35 7.91 -12.11
C ASN A 223 -2.65 8.29 -12.84
N LEU A 224 -2.59 8.84 -14.06
CA LEU A 224 -3.78 9.31 -14.80
C LEU A 224 -4.82 8.22 -15.04
N SER A 225 -4.38 7.00 -15.39
CA SER A 225 -5.29 5.89 -15.69
C SER A 225 -6.04 5.40 -14.44
N PRO A 226 -5.39 4.97 -13.33
CA PRO A 226 -6.10 4.53 -12.14
C PRO A 226 -6.89 5.67 -11.46
N TRP A 227 -6.44 6.92 -11.62
CA TRP A 227 -7.11 8.11 -11.08
C TRP A 227 -8.41 8.46 -11.83
N LYS A 228 -8.38 8.60 -13.17
CA LYS A 228 -9.48 9.21 -13.92
C LYS A 228 -10.17 8.30 -14.92
N SER A 229 -9.57 7.18 -15.32
CA SER A 229 -10.15 6.37 -16.38
C SER A 229 -11.53 5.85 -15.95
N PRO A 230 -12.59 6.04 -16.75
CA PRO A 230 -13.89 5.44 -16.48
C PRO A 230 -13.84 3.91 -16.48
N SER A 231 -12.84 3.30 -17.12
CA SER A 231 -12.62 1.85 -17.13
C SER A 231 -11.77 1.35 -15.96
N SER A 232 -11.22 2.24 -15.13
CA SER A 232 -10.49 1.87 -13.93
C SER A 232 -11.47 1.45 -12.85
N TRP A 233 -11.27 0.27 -12.27
CA TRP A 233 -12.11 -0.15 -11.14
C TRP A 233 -11.93 0.77 -9.91
N PHE A 234 -10.79 1.46 -9.78
CA PHE A 234 -10.56 2.44 -8.70
C PHE A 234 -11.51 3.64 -8.76
N THR A 235 -12.07 3.99 -9.92
CA THR A 235 -13.06 5.08 -10.05
C THR A 235 -14.48 4.61 -9.79
N GLN A 236 -14.71 3.30 -9.72
CA GLN A 236 -16.04 2.69 -9.61
C GLN A 236 -16.27 1.96 -8.28
N LYS A 237 -15.19 1.58 -7.58
CA LYS A 237 -15.24 0.76 -6.37
C LYS A 237 -14.42 1.40 -5.25
N VAL A 238 -14.99 1.46 -4.05
CA VAL A 238 -14.29 1.86 -2.82
C VAL A 238 -13.48 0.68 -2.29
N VAL A 239 -12.21 0.93 -1.98
CA VAL A 239 -11.31 -0.07 -1.39
C VAL A 239 -10.44 0.57 -0.33
N LEU A 240 -10.32 -0.13 0.80
CA LEU A 240 -9.30 0.15 1.81
C LEU A 240 -8.67 -1.17 2.25
N SER A 241 -7.39 -1.12 2.58
CA SER A 241 -6.76 -2.22 3.31
C SER A 241 -5.61 -1.73 4.17
N ARG A 242 -5.30 -2.50 5.21
CA ARG A 242 -4.09 -2.32 6.02
C ARG A 242 -3.69 -3.67 6.60
N PHE A 243 -2.41 -3.83 6.90
CA PHE A 243 -1.98 -4.98 7.70
C PHE A 243 -2.38 -4.79 9.16
N THR A 244 -2.65 -5.90 9.84
CA THR A 244 -2.96 -5.94 11.27
C THR A 244 -1.83 -6.55 12.06
N THR A 245 -1.81 -6.33 13.38
CA THR A 245 -0.90 -7.03 14.28
C THR A 245 -1.60 -7.89 15.32
N ASN A 246 -0.89 -8.89 15.83
CA ASN A 246 -1.37 -9.76 16.91
C ASN A 246 -1.54 -9.06 18.27
N ALA A 247 -1.19 -7.78 18.36
CA ALA A 247 -1.40 -6.94 19.53
C ALA A 247 -2.65 -6.05 19.39
N GLU A 248 -3.36 -6.13 18.26
CA GLU A 248 -4.70 -5.55 18.12
C GLU A 248 -5.75 -6.46 18.79
N GLY A 249 -6.79 -5.84 19.36
CA GLY A 249 -7.90 -6.55 20.02
C GLY A 249 -8.73 -7.38 19.05
N ASP A 250 -9.69 -8.14 19.57
CA ASP A 250 -10.55 -9.02 18.77
C ASP A 250 -11.65 -8.26 18.01
N VAL A 251 -12.38 -8.98 17.15
CA VAL A 251 -13.44 -8.47 16.27
C VAL A 251 -14.54 -7.70 17.03
N ASP A 252 -14.71 -7.96 18.33
CA ASP A 252 -15.75 -7.38 19.17
C ASP A 252 -15.33 -6.07 19.88
N GLU A 253 -14.03 -5.80 20.05
CA GLU A 253 -13.49 -4.54 20.58
C GLU A 253 -12.54 -3.75 19.62
N PRO A 254 -12.81 -3.66 18.30
CA PRO A 254 -11.84 -3.03 17.40
C PRO A 254 -11.96 -1.51 17.49
N ALA A 255 -10.96 -0.86 18.06
CA ALA A 255 -10.66 0.55 17.79
C ALA A 255 -9.52 0.62 16.77
N PHE A 256 -9.32 1.77 16.14
CA PHE A 256 -8.13 1.98 15.32
C PHE A 256 -6.90 1.71 16.20
N MET A 257 -5.97 0.90 15.70
CA MET A 257 -4.90 0.31 16.50
C MET A 257 -4.14 1.34 17.36
N SER A 258 -3.70 0.94 18.55
CA SER A 258 -2.87 1.80 19.39
C SER A 258 -1.44 1.87 18.86
N ASP A 259 -0.71 2.93 19.23
CA ASP A 259 0.73 3.05 18.91
C ASP A 259 1.53 1.89 19.50
N LYS A 260 1.10 1.38 20.66
CA LYS A 260 1.69 0.19 21.29
C LYS A 260 1.50 -1.07 20.43
N ALA A 261 0.30 -1.29 19.91
CA ALA A 261 0.01 -2.43 19.03
C ALA A 261 0.83 -2.38 17.74
N VAL A 262 1.08 -1.18 17.21
CA VAL A 262 1.96 -0.98 16.05
C VAL A 262 3.42 -1.20 16.41
N ALA A 263 3.89 -0.76 17.58
CA ALA A 263 5.30 -0.89 17.95
C ALA A 263 5.68 -2.33 18.32
N GLU A 264 4.88 -3.00 19.15
CA GLU A 264 5.23 -4.28 19.77
C GLU A 264 4.65 -5.49 19.01
N GLY A 265 3.54 -5.31 18.29
CA GLY A 265 2.85 -6.39 17.60
C GLY A 265 3.58 -6.89 16.36
N LYS A 266 3.38 -8.16 16.03
CA LYS A 266 3.82 -8.79 14.77
C LYS A 266 2.67 -8.83 13.79
N ILE A 267 2.95 -8.64 12.51
CA ILE A 267 1.94 -8.75 11.45
C ILE A 267 1.33 -10.14 11.50
N ASP A 268 0.00 -10.21 11.56
CA ASP A 268 -0.77 -11.46 11.67
C ASP A 268 -1.84 -11.61 10.60
N GLY A 269 -2.04 -10.56 9.81
CA GLY A 269 -3.21 -10.47 8.95
C GLY A 269 -3.36 -9.13 8.25
N ALA A 270 -4.55 -8.92 7.69
CA ALA A 270 -4.95 -7.68 7.07
C ALA A 270 -6.47 -7.48 7.15
N LEU A 271 -6.89 -6.22 7.31
CA LEU A 271 -8.26 -5.78 7.11
C LEU A 271 -8.45 -5.32 5.67
N ILE A 272 -9.58 -5.68 5.09
CA ILE A 272 -9.92 -5.38 3.70
C ILE A 272 -11.37 -4.90 3.68
N LEU A 273 -11.57 -3.63 3.37
CA LEU A 273 -12.87 -3.08 3.01
C LEU A 273 -12.93 -3.05 1.49
N PHE A 274 -13.87 -3.78 0.90
CA PHE A 274 -14.15 -3.72 -0.53
C PHE A 274 -15.65 -3.45 -0.73
N GLN A 275 -15.94 -2.27 -1.25
CA GLN A 275 -17.29 -1.73 -1.41
C GLN A 275 -18.14 -1.74 -0.14
N ASP A 276 -19.00 -2.74 0.00
CA ASP A 276 -19.98 -2.89 1.07
C ASP A 276 -19.51 -3.89 2.13
N THR A 277 -18.36 -4.53 1.95
CA THR A 277 -17.95 -5.67 2.78
C THR A 277 -16.61 -5.41 3.45
N LEU A 278 -16.57 -5.60 4.78
CA LEU A 278 -15.35 -5.59 5.57
C LEU A 278 -14.98 -7.03 5.95
N LYS A 279 -13.75 -7.42 5.62
CA LYS A 279 -13.18 -8.73 5.95
C LYS A 279 -11.89 -8.56 6.73
N TRP A 280 -11.63 -9.50 7.61
CA TRP A 280 -10.36 -9.66 8.28
C TRP A 280 -9.77 -11.00 7.89
N ARG A 281 -8.60 -10.96 7.26
CA ARG A 281 -7.78 -12.16 7.10
C ARG A 281 -6.76 -12.21 8.23
N ARG A 282 -6.81 -13.24 9.08
CA ARG A 282 -5.91 -13.44 10.22
C ARG A 282 -5.56 -14.92 10.32
N GLU A 283 -4.29 -15.24 10.52
CA GLU A 283 -3.83 -16.64 10.71
C GLU A 283 -4.32 -17.63 9.62
N GLY A 284 -4.34 -17.17 8.36
CA GLY A 284 -4.79 -17.99 7.22
C GLY A 284 -6.30 -18.13 7.06
N GLN A 285 -7.10 -17.64 8.01
CA GLN A 285 -8.56 -17.62 7.92
C GLN A 285 -9.07 -16.24 7.50
N THR A 286 -10.19 -16.20 6.78
CA THR A 286 -10.86 -14.94 6.42
C THR A 286 -12.24 -14.92 7.05
N VAL A 287 -12.47 -13.96 7.95
CA VAL A 287 -13.76 -13.71 8.59
C VAL A 287 -14.36 -12.45 7.99
N GLN A 288 -15.63 -12.51 7.60
CA GLN A 288 -16.38 -11.30 7.26
C GLN A 288 -16.82 -10.63 8.55
N ILE A 289 -16.32 -9.42 8.81
CA ILE A 289 -16.68 -8.64 10.00
C ILE A 289 -18.05 -8.02 9.80
N ALA A 290 -18.29 -7.41 8.64
CA ALA A 290 -19.50 -6.64 8.39
C ALA A 290 -19.85 -6.62 6.91
N LYS A 291 -21.15 -6.47 6.64
CA LYS A 291 -21.70 -6.05 5.36
C LYS A 291 -22.55 -4.80 5.60
N PHE A 292 -22.30 -3.76 4.83
CA PHE A 292 -22.90 -2.44 4.98
C PHE A 292 -24.07 -2.30 4.00
N GLU A 293 -25.22 -1.91 4.53
CA GLU A 293 -26.40 -1.56 3.74
C GLU A 293 -26.49 -0.06 3.44
N THR A 294 -25.80 0.76 4.23
CA THR A 294 -25.81 2.22 4.11
C THR A 294 -24.40 2.81 4.10
N GLU A 295 -24.27 4.00 3.50
CA GLU A 295 -23.02 4.78 3.59
C GLU A 295 -22.62 5.08 5.02
N GLU A 296 -23.56 5.31 5.92
CA GLU A 296 -23.25 5.61 7.32
C GLU A 296 -22.51 4.48 8.00
N GLN A 297 -22.99 3.24 7.81
CA GLN A 297 -22.32 2.06 8.35
C GLN A 297 -20.90 1.89 7.79
N ARG A 298 -20.71 2.24 6.51
CA ARG A 298 -19.40 2.18 5.88
C ARG A 298 -18.46 3.26 6.41
N LEU A 299 -18.95 4.49 6.59
CA LEU A 299 -18.19 5.62 7.16
C LEU A 299 -17.79 5.34 8.62
N ASP A 300 -18.70 4.81 9.43
CA ASP A 300 -18.42 4.37 10.80
C ASP A 300 -17.32 3.30 10.83
N ALA A 301 -17.35 2.35 9.89
CA ALA A 301 -16.31 1.35 9.77
C ALA A 301 -14.96 1.95 9.33
N MET A 302 -14.94 2.93 8.43
CA MET A 302 -13.72 3.64 8.04
C MET A 302 -13.07 4.34 9.25
N LYS A 303 -13.89 5.02 10.06
CA LYS A 303 -13.42 5.65 11.31
C LYS A 303 -12.90 4.62 12.31
N LYS A 304 -13.70 3.58 12.56
CA LYS A 304 -13.41 2.54 13.57
C LYS A 304 -12.17 1.71 13.22
N TYR A 305 -12.06 1.24 11.98
CA TYR A 305 -11.02 0.26 11.60
C TYR A 305 -9.82 0.86 10.89
N PHE A 306 -9.96 2.03 10.26
CA PHE A 306 -8.92 2.67 9.46
C PHE A 306 -8.52 4.07 9.97
N GLY A 307 -9.20 4.60 10.99
CA GLY A 307 -8.90 5.90 11.57
C GLY A 307 -9.15 7.06 10.59
N ILE A 308 -10.03 6.84 9.60
CA ILE A 308 -10.37 7.83 8.58
C ILE A 308 -11.73 8.41 8.90
N GLU A 309 -11.77 9.73 9.06
CA GLU A 309 -12.99 10.50 9.25
C GLU A 309 -13.08 11.56 8.14
N PHE A 310 -14.30 11.87 7.75
CA PHE A 310 -14.62 12.86 6.73
C PHE A 310 -15.44 13.97 7.37
N ASP A 311 -15.21 15.20 6.92
CA ASP A 311 -16.13 16.29 7.25
C ASP A 311 -17.46 16.11 6.50
N GLU A 312 -18.46 16.89 6.91
CA GLU A 312 -19.79 16.85 6.28
C GLU A 312 -19.71 17.10 4.78
N GLU A 313 -18.77 17.95 4.38
CA GLU A 313 -18.55 18.33 3.01
C GLU A 313 -18.15 17.05 2.21
N ASP A 314 -17.01 16.45 2.51
CA ASP A 314 -16.46 15.29 1.79
C ASP A 314 -17.42 14.06 1.79
N ARG A 315 -18.27 13.92 2.81
CA ARG A 315 -19.30 12.85 2.87
C ARG A 315 -20.34 12.97 1.75
N GLU A 316 -20.68 14.18 1.33
CA GLU A 316 -21.64 14.41 0.24
C GLU A 316 -21.05 14.03 -1.12
N ALA A 317 -19.72 14.03 -1.28
CA ALA A 317 -19.08 13.80 -2.57
C ALA A 317 -19.40 12.41 -3.16
N ILE A 318 -19.77 11.41 -2.36
CA ILE A 318 -20.09 10.08 -2.89
C ILE A 318 -21.53 9.96 -3.42
N ARG A 319 -22.43 10.88 -3.04
CA ARG A 319 -23.85 10.78 -3.38
C ARG A 319 -24.10 10.80 -4.89
N GLY A 320 -25.00 9.94 -5.35
CA GLY A 320 -25.37 9.77 -6.76
C GLY A 320 -24.29 9.07 -7.61
N THR A 321 -23.18 8.63 -7.02
CA THR A 321 -22.16 7.87 -7.75
C THR A 321 -22.48 6.38 -7.76
N THR A 322 -21.86 5.63 -8.68
CA THR A 322 -21.98 4.16 -8.71
C THR A 322 -21.36 3.46 -7.49
N SER A 323 -20.60 4.21 -6.67
CA SER A 323 -19.93 3.72 -5.47
C SER A 323 -20.75 3.91 -4.20
N GLU A 324 -21.82 4.71 -4.25
CA GLU A 324 -22.72 4.95 -3.12
C GLU A 324 -23.49 3.67 -2.77
N LEU A 325 -23.49 3.32 -1.48
CA LEU A 325 -24.39 2.33 -0.89
C LEU A 325 -25.72 3.01 -0.59
N SER A 326 -26.66 2.91 -1.54
CA SER A 326 -28.02 3.42 -1.36
C SER A 326 -29.03 2.27 -1.21
N GLN A 327 -30.02 2.46 -0.34
CA GLN A 327 -31.23 1.62 -0.27
C GLN A 327 -32.28 2.02 -1.31
N VAL A 328 -31.99 2.98 -2.20
CA VAL A 328 -32.99 3.50 -3.13
C VAL A 328 -32.87 2.76 -4.45
N ALA A 329 -33.72 1.75 -4.62
CA ALA A 329 -34.13 1.32 -5.94
C ALA A 329 -34.68 2.56 -6.66
N PHE A 330 -33.91 3.13 -7.58
CA PHE A 330 -34.46 4.02 -8.58
C PHE A 330 -35.46 3.20 -9.38
N THR A 331 -36.72 3.25 -8.94
CA THR A 331 -37.85 2.76 -9.72
C THR A 331 -38.01 3.81 -10.81
N ILE A 332 -37.48 3.50 -12.00
CA ILE A 332 -37.56 4.36 -13.19
C ILE A 332 -39.02 4.48 -13.62
#